data_AF-A0A2U0SJP2-F1
#
_entry.id   AF-A0A2U0SJP2-F1
#
_cell.length_a   1.000
_cell.length_b   1.000
_cell.length_c   1.000
_cell.angle_alpha   90.00
_cell.angle_beta   90.00
_cell.angle_gamma   90.00
#
_symmetry.space_group_name_H-M   'P 1'
#
loop_
_entity.id
_entity.type
_entity.pdbx_description
1 polymer ?
#
loop_
_entity_poly.entity_id
_entity_poly.type
_entity_poly.pdbx_seq_one_letter_code
_entity_poly.pdbx_strand_id
1 'polypeptide(L)'
;MTKWILLPALAALALAGCQSGSEATGNAAVNTAAESNAVVGNGAAGDNVAAQVIAMTDAQRNAVFIRAIMDAGLKCDHVDSSQRLPDQDGLPLWRANCKGGDAHMVIITPDGIAKIVSRTDR
;
A
#
# COMPACT_ATOMS: atom_id res chain seq x y z
N MET A 1 62.68 8.91 8.68
CA MET A 1 62.53 7.53 8.20
C MET A 1 62.21 6.64 9.39
N THR A 2 60.95 6.27 9.59
CA THR A 2 60.63 5.07 10.37
C THR A 2 59.24 4.60 9.98
N LYS A 3 59.21 3.44 9.32
CA LYS A 3 58.02 2.75 8.85
C LYS A 3 57.86 1.55 9.79
N TRP A 4 56.74 1.47 10.51
CA TRP A 4 56.37 0.26 11.24
C TRP A 4 55.01 -0.22 10.74
N ILE A 5 55.07 -1.41 10.15
CA ILE A 5 53.98 -2.23 9.66
C ILE A 5 53.53 -3.10 10.82
N LEU A 6 52.21 -3.25 11.03
CA LEU A 6 51.50 -4.54 11.19
C LEU A 6 50.04 -4.30 11.65
N LEU A 7 49.09 -4.62 10.75
CA LEU A 7 47.72 -5.10 11.01
C LEU A 7 47.75 -6.40 11.87
N PRO A 8 46.64 -7.01 12.36
CA PRO A 8 45.18 -6.76 12.14
C PRO A 8 44.32 -6.87 13.44
N ALA A 9 42.99 -6.72 13.32
CA ALA A 9 41.98 -7.69 13.79
C ALA A 9 40.70 -7.08 14.39
N LEU A 10 39.59 -7.36 13.69
CA LEU A 10 38.32 -7.91 14.18
C LEU A 10 37.34 -7.11 15.07
N ALA A 11 36.07 -7.43 14.78
CA ALA A 11 34.83 -7.24 15.54
C ALA A 11 34.19 -5.84 15.40
N ALA A 12 33.23 -5.60 14.50
CA ALA A 12 31.94 -6.25 14.29
C ALA A 12 30.96 -6.10 15.48
N LEU A 13 29.83 -5.46 15.17
CA LEU A 13 28.53 -5.43 15.86
C LEU A 13 28.39 -4.69 17.20
N ALA A 14 27.74 -3.52 17.13
CA ALA A 14 26.45 -3.31 17.81
C ALA A 14 25.74 -2.09 17.20
N LEU A 15 24.81 -2.32 16.27
CA LEU A 15 23.71 -1.39 16.04
C LEU A 15 22.85 -1.43 17.31
N ALA A 16 23.16 -0.56 18.27
CA ALA A 16 22.28 -0.31 19.39
C ALA A 16 20.98 0.27 18.82
N GLY A 17 19.92 -0.52 18.92
CA GLY A 17 18.59 -0.20 18.45
C GLY A 17 18.09 1.10 19.08
N CYS A 18 17.27 1.79 18.30
CA CYS A 18 16.43 2.88 18.75
C CYS A 18 15.51 2.34 19.85
N GLN A 19 15.90 2.52 21.12
CA GLN A 19 15.06 2.22 22.27
C GLN A 19 14.11 3.39 22.47
N SER A 20 12.88 3.19 21.99
CA SER A 20 11.73 4.01 22.34
C SER A 20 11.37 3.82 23.82
N GLY A 21 11.21 4.94 24.54
CA GLY A 21 10.34 5.03 25.71
C GLY A 21 10.99 5.54 27.00
N SER A 22 10.89 6.84 27.27
CA SER A 22 10.01 7.32 28.35
C SER A 22 9.83 8.84 28.32
N GLU A 23 8.56 9.23 28.21
CA GLU A 23 7.85 10.28 28.96
C GLU A 23 8.32 11.74 28.87
N ALA A 24 7.51 12.55 28.17
CA ALA A 24 7.24 13.93 28.57
C ALA A 24 5.72 14.15 28.58
N THR A 25 5.22 14.52 29.76
CA THR A 25 3.86 14.96 30.01
C THR A 25 3.54 16.24 29.21
N GLY A 26 2.36 16.34 28.64
CA GLY A 26 1.93 17.51 27.87
C GLY A 26 0.45 17.46 27.51
N ASN A 27 -0.35 18.23 28.23
CA ASN A 27 -1.79 18.34 28.02
C ASN A 27 -2.11 19.23 26.80
N ALA A 28 -3.21 18.88 26.12
CA ALA A 28 -4.06 19.71 25.26
C ALA A 28 -3.55 20.12 23.86
N ALA A 29 -4.08 19.43 22.84
CA ALA A 29 -4.85 20.02 21.73
C ALA A 29 -5.31 18.88 20.80
N VAL A 30 -6.55 18.40 20.95
CA VAL A 30 -7.18 17.49 19.97
C VAL A 30 -7.61 18.34 18.78
N ASN A 31 -6.68 18.57 17.85
CA ASN A 31 -7.02 18.84 16.47
C ASN A 31 -7.15 17.48 15.80
N THR A 32 -8.39 16.99 15.65
CA THR A 32 -8.69 15.77 14.90
C THR A 32 -8.46 16.03 13.41
N ALA A 33 -7.20 15.96 13.00
CA ALA A 33 -6.79 15.85 11.61
C ALA A 33 -5.45 15.10 11.59
N ALA A 34 -5.48 13.94 10.92
CA ALA A 34 -4.38 12.99 10.69
C ALA A 34 -4.19 11.92 11.78
N GLU A 35 -4.93 10.82 11.64
CA GLU A 35 -4.37 9.47 11.76
C GLU A 35 -5.34 8.44 11.13
N SER A 36 -5.53 8.53 9.81
CA SER A 36 -6.21 7.47 9.03
C SER A 36 -5.26 6.32 8.66
N ASN A 37 -4.10 6.24 9.31
CA ASN A 37 -3.07 5.25 9.07
C ASN A 37 -2.91 4.31 10.27
N ALA A 38 -4.01 4.05 10.99
CA ALA A 38 -4.07 2.85 11.81
C ALA A 38 -3.75 1.67 10.88
N VAL A 39 -2.58 1.06 11.08
CA VAL A 39 -2.27 -0.26 10.53
C VAL A 39 -3.31 -1.18 11.16
N VAL A 40 -4.42 -1.37 10.46
CA VAL A 40 -5.34 -2.47 10.73
C VAL A 40 -4.46 -3.70 10.56
N GLY A 41 -4.10 -4.35 11.67
CA GLY A 41 -3.34 -5.59 11.58
C GLY A 41 -4.07 -6.51 10.61
N ASN A 42 -3.37 -7.01 9.59
CA ASN A 42 -3.84 -8.07 8.70
C ASN A 42 -3.98 -9.39 9.48
N GLY A 43 -4.70 -9.36 10.59
CA GLY A 43 -5.02 -10.50 11.41
C GLY A 43 -6.08 -11.33 10.70
N ALA A 44 -5.62 -12.34 9.96
CA ALA A 44 -6.38 -13.55 9.66
C ALA A 44 -7.72 -13.38 8.88
N ALA A 45 -7.77 -12.55 7.84
CA ALA A 45 -8.79 -12.70 6.81
C ALA A 45 -8.29 -13.74 5.78
N GLY A 46 -8.63 -15.01 6.01
CA GLY A 46 -8.05 -16.18 5.35
C GLY A 46 -7.88 -16.04 3.84
N ASP A 47 -6.65 -16.28 3.38
CA ASP A 47 -6.10 -16.61 2.04
C ASP A 47 -6.74 -16.03 0.76
N ASN A 48 -7.77 -15.18 0.85
CA ASN A 48 -8.55 -14.66 -0.27
C ASN A 48 -8.56 -13.13 -0.19
N VAL A 49 -7.55 -12.54 -0.82
CA VAL A 49 -7.36 -11.09 -0.93
C VAL A 49 -8.54 -10.44 -1.67
N ALA A 50 -9.12 -11.11 -2.66
CA ALA A 50 -10.27 -10.60 -3.39
C ALA A 50 -11.47 -10.36 -2.46
N ALA A 51 -11.76 -11.29 -1.54
CA ALA A 51 -12.82 -11.13 -0.55
C ALA A 51 -12.54 -9.95 0.41
N GLN A 52 -11.29 -9.76 0.80
CA GLN A 52 -10.89 -8.62 1.64
C GLN A 52 -11.14 -7.29 0.92
N VAL A 53 -10.77 -7.19 -0.36
CA VAL A 53 -11.00 -5.98 -1.17
C VAL A 53 -12.49 -5.68 -1.35
N ILE A 54 -13.35 -6.70 -1.45
CA ILE A 54 -14.80 -6.51 -1.49
C ILE A 54 -15.34 -5.92 -0.18
N ALA A 55 -14.80 -6.35 0.96
CA ALA A 55 -15.23 -5.89 2.28
C ALA A 55 -14.71 -4.49 2.65
N MET A 56 -13.79 -3.92 1.87
CA MET A 56 -13.21 -2.60 2.13
C MET A 56 -14.20 -1.47 1.90
N THR A 57 -14.02 -0.39 2.67
CA THR A 57 -14.61 0.91 2.33
C THR A 57 -14.08 1.40 0.99
N ASP A 58 -14.83 2.28 0.33
CA ASP A 58 -14.42 2.88 -0.95
C ASP A 58 -13.04 3.54 -0.86
N ALA A 59 -12.74 4.24 0.24
CA ALA A 59 -11.45 4.88 0.44
C ALA A 59 -10.29 3.87 0.51
N GLN A 60 -10.44 2.81 1.30
CA GLN A 60 -9.42 1.74 1.42
C GLN A 60 -9.22 1.03 0.08
N ARG A 61 -10.31 0.68 -0.59
CA ARG A 61 -10.28 0.00 -1.89
C ARG A 61 -9.65 0.86 -2.98
N ASN A 62 -9.98 2.15 -3.02
CA ASN A 62 -9.39 3.09 -3.97
C ASN A 62 -7.88 3.24 -3.75
N ALA A 63 -7.39 3.16 -2.50
CA ALA A 63 -5.95 3.16 -2.22
C ALA A 63 -5.25 1.92 -2.82
N VAL A 64 -5.87 0.74 -2.71
CA VAL A 64 -5.38 -0.50 -3.36
C VAL A 64 -5.36 -0.34 -4.89
N PHE A 65 -6.42 0.23 -5.46
CA PHE A 65 -6.52 0.40 -6.92
C PHE A 65 -5.53 1.40 -7.48
N ILE A 66 -5.31 2.55 -6.83
CA ILE A 66 -4.25 3.50 -7.23
C ILE A 66 -2.91 2.77 -7.30
N ARG A 67 -2.56 2.02 -6.24
CA ARG A 67 -1.29 1.30 -6.19
C ARG A 67 -1.16 0.28 -7.33
N ALA A 68 -2.19 -0.54 -7.53
CA ALA A 68 -2.20 -1.57 -8.56
C ALA A 68 -2.10 -0.99 -9.99
N ILE A 69 -2.79 0.12 -10.26
CA ILE A 69 -2.75 0.81 -11.56
C ILE A 69 -1.35 1.38 -11.83
N MET A 70 -0.76 2.04 -10.82
CA MET A 70 0.59 2.59 -10.93
C MET A 70 1.66 1.49 -11.10
N ASP A 71 1.48 0.33 -10.46
CA ASP A 71 2.38 -0.83 -10.60
C ASP A 71 2.29 -1.49 -11.97
N ALA A 72 1.16 -1.33 -12.67
CA ALA A 72 1.03 -1.69 -14.08
C ALA A 72 1.65 -0.65 -15.02
N GLY A 73 2.30 0.41 -14.51
CA GLY A 73 2.94 1.46 -15.30
C GLY A 73 1.97 2.48 -15.91
N LEU A 74 0.72 2.50 -15.45
CA LEU A 74 -0.32 3.39 -15.95
C LEU A 74 -0.38 4.67 -15.10
N LYS A 75 -0.72 5.79 -15.73
CA LYS A 75 -0.88 7.06 -15.04
C LYS A 75 -2.23 7.09 -14.30
N CYS A 76 -2.18 7.21 -12.99
CA CYS A 76 -3.35 7.48 -12.15
C CYS A 76 -2.90 8.08 -10.82
N ASP A 77 -2.83 9.41 -10.75
CA ASP A 77 -2.34 10.11 -9.55
C ASP A 77 -3.33 9.99 -8.37
N HIS A 78 -4.60 9.75 -8.68
CA HIS A 78 -5.68 9.56 -7.71
C HIS A 78 -6.86 8.82 -8.36
N VAL A 79 -7.54 7.94 -7.61
CA VAL A 79 -8.82 7.32 -7.99
C VAL A 79 -9.95 8.05 -7.26
N ASP A 80 -10.76 8.82 -8.00
CA ASP A 80 -11.90 9.58 -7.47
C ASP A 80 -13.04 8.64 -7.03
N SER A 81 -13.22 7.53 -7.73
CA SER A 81 -14.25 6.53 -7.42
C SER A 81 -13.92 5.16 -7.99
N SER A 82 -14.49 4.11 -7.40
CA SER A 82 -14.51 2.78 -8.00
C SER A 82 -15.92 2.20 -8.01
N GLN A 83 -16.30 1.63 -9.15
CA GLN A 83 -17.61 1.05 -9.36
C GLN A 83 -17.50 -0.46 -9.58
N ARG A 84 -18.28 -1.25 -8.84
CA ARG A 84 -18.42 -2.68 -9.07
C ARG A 84 -19.16 -2.91 -10.38
N LEU A 85 -18.58 -3.73 -11.25
CA LEU A 85 -19.20 -4.22 -12.47
C LEU A 85 -19.62 -5.68 -12.29
N PRO A 86 -20.38 -6.27 -13.22
CA PRO A 86 -20.58 -7.71 -13.25
C PRO A 86 -19.23 -8.44 -13.22
N ASP A 87 -19.17 -9.48 -12.41
CA ASP A 87 -17.96 -10.27 -12.25
C ASP A 87 -17.53 -10.88 -13.60
N GLN A 88 -16.23 -10.94 -13.81
CA GLN A 88 -15.63 -11.51 -15.01
C GLN A 88 -14.95 -12.82 -14.64
N ASP A 89 -15.35 -13.92 -15.28
CA ASP A 89 -14.81 -15.26 -14.99
C ASP A 89 -14.93 -15.66 -13.51
N GLY A 90 -15.99 -15.19 -12.83
CA GLY A 90 -16.22 -15.42 -11.41
C GLY A 90 -15.36 -14.57 -10.46
N LEU A 91 -14.62 -13.59 -10.98
CA LEU A 91 -13.79 -12.67 -10.21
C LEU A 91 -14.39 -11.26 -10.15
N PRO A 92 -14.23 -10.54 -9.01
CA PRO A 92 -14.76 -9.20 -8.84
C PRO A 92 -14.09 -8.21 -9.80
N LEU A 93 -14.88 -7.64 -10.70
CA LEU A 93 -14.44 -6.63 -11.65
C LEU A 93 -14.84 -5.23 -11.17
N TRP A 94 -13.88 -4.30 -11.19
CA TRP A 94 -14.10 -2.91 -10.83
C TRP A 94 -13.68 -1.98 -11.96
N ARG A 95 -14.44 -0.91 -12.17
CA ARG A 95 -13.97 0.27 -12.90
C ARG A 95 -13.46 1.29 -11.90
N ALA A 96 -12.16 1.56 -11.91
CA ALA A 96 -11.54 2.63 -11.16
C ALA A 96 -11.47 3.89 -12.05
N ASN A 97 -12.11 4.97 -11.62
CA ASN A 97 -12.09 6.26 -12.33
C ASN A 97 -10.99 7.13 -11.71
N CYS A 98 -9.98 7.44 -12.50
CA CYS A 98 -8.87 8.27 -12.11
C CYS A 98 -9.18 9.76 -12.31
N LYS A 99 -8.57 10.58 -11.48
CA LYS A 99 -8.56 12.02 -11.64
C LYS A 99 -8.02 12.39 -13.02
N GLY A 100 -8.76 13.22 -13.75
CA GLY A 100 -8.46 13.56 -15.15
C GLY A 100 -9.27 12.77 -16.18
N GLY A 101 -10.15 11.87 -15.73
CA GLY A 101 -11.17 11.24 -16.58
C GLY A 101 -10.75 9.93 -17.25
N ASP A 102 -9.56 9.42 -16.94
CA ASP A 102 -9.14 8.07 -17.32
C ASP A 102 -9.83 7.02 -16.44
N ALA A 103 -10.10 5.85 -16.99
CA ALA A 103 -10.69 4.75 -16.24
C ALA A 103 -10.01 3.43 -16.59
N HIS A 104 -9.75 2.63 -15.56
CA HIS A 104 -9.06 1.34 -15.67
C HIS A 104 -9.93 0.23 -15.06
N MET A 105 -9.91 -0.93 -15.71
CA MET A 105 -10.55 -2.12 -15.20
C MET A 105 -9.59 -2.87 -14.28
N VAL A 106 -10.05 -3.21 -13.09
CA VAL A 106 -9.25 -3.84 -12.04
C VAL A 106 -9.93 -5.12 -11.59
N ILE A 107 -9.20 -6.23 -11.63
CA ILE A 107 -9.56 -7.49 -10.98
C ILE A 107 -8.46 -7.82 -9.98
N ILE A 108 -8.82 -8.11 -8.73
CA ILE A 108 -7.91 -8.67 -7.73
C ILE A 108 -8.25 -10.16 -7.60
N THR A 109 -7.27 -11.02 -7.85
CA THR A 109 -7.43 -12.46 -7.69
C THR A 109 -7.36 -12.86 -6.21
N PRO A 110 -7.84 -14.06 -5.82
CA PRO A 110 -7.78 -14.51 -4.43
C PRO A 110 -6.37 -14.51 -3.83
N ASP A 111 -5.34 -14.81 -4.64
CA ASP A 111 -3.92 -14.78 -4.26
C ASP A 111 -3.30 -13.36 -4.26
N GLY A 112 -4.09 -12.32 -4.55
CA GLY A 112 -3.67 -10.92 -4.44
C GLY A 112 -3.00 -10.34 -5.69
N ILE A 113 -3.02 -11.06 -6.82
CA ILE A 113 -2.54 -10.52 -8.09
C ILE A 113 -3.58 -9.56 -8.67
N ALA A 114 -3.13 -8.36 -9.05
CA ALA A 114 -3.96 -7.40 -9.75
C ALA A 114 -3.84 -7.57 -11.27
N LYS A 115 -4.97 -7.80 -11.94
CA LYS A 115 -5.09 -7.77 -13.40
C LYS A 115 -5.68 -6.42 -13.80
N ILE A 116 -4.90 -5.62 -14.52
CA ILE A 116 -5.30 -4.28 -14.97
C ILE A 116 -5.55 -4.32 -16.48
N VAL A 117 -6.74 -3.93 -16.92
CA VAL A 117 -7.08 -3.78 -18.34
C VAL A 117 -7.38 -2.31 -18.60
N SER A 118 -6.68 -1.74 -19.58
CA SER A 118 -6.81 -0.34 -19.97
C SER A 118 -6.96 -0.26 -21.48
N ARG A 119 -7.72 0.73 -21.94
CA ARG A 119 -7.72 1.09 -23.35
C ARG A 119 -6.53 2.00 -23.64
N THR A 120 -5.75 1.64 -24.65
CA THR A 120 -4.57 2.41 -25.08
C THR A 120 -4.88 3.35 -26.25
N ASP A 121 -6.10 3.34 -26.77
CA ASP A 121 -6.58 4.18 -27.86
C ASP A 121 -7.38 5.37 -27.31
N ARG A 122 -6.77 6.56 -27.35
CA ARG A 122 -7.46 7.85 -27.35
C ARG A 122 -7.20 8.55 -28.67
#